data_AF-A0A8H5TMY0-F1
#
_entry.id   AF-A0A8H5TMY0-F1
#
_cell.length_a   1.000
_cell.length_b   1.000
_cell.length_c   1.000
_cell.angle_alpha   90.00
_cell.angle_beta   90.00
_cell.angle_gamma   90.00
#
_symmetry.space_group_name_H-M   'P 1'
#
loop_
_entity.id
_entity.type
_entity.pdbx_description
1 polymer ?
#
loop_
_entity_poly.entity_id
_entity_poly.type
_entity_poly.pdbx_seq_one_letter_code
_entity_poly.pdbx_strand_id
1 'polypeptide(L)'
;MRLRGIDVLQTTSTIRFRIGLTSHRLVWVRTTLSEYPKRLARENPAEWNGYLDAYRQKITDPETFILNRVGNEQHARELLIYAVSLTAVLGCTPVTFDQIKNHTGLEYNFIVLDEAAGMPESLSLIPMAKCPEASFLFIGDNKQFGPVVTALDRKDWQLFFGPQRTTSLFERIEKSGALLFRLKSKYRAHGKACLELWTDQKLRT
;
A
#
# COMPACT_ATOMS: atom_id res chain seq x y z
N MET A 1 -10.06 20.69 6.74
CA MET A 1 -8.81 19.92 6.56
C MET A 1 -8.72 19.53 5.09
N ARG A 2 -7.84 20.18 4.33
CA ARG A 2 -7.84 20.19 2.85
C ARG A 2 -6.74 19.22 2.38
N LEU A 3 -7.13 18.03 1.93
CA LEU A 3 -6.19 17.09 1.30
C LEU A 3 -5.91 17.58 -0.12
N ARG A 4 -4.65 17.89 -0.40
CA ARG A 4 -4.16 18.32 -1.72
C ARG A 4 -4.17 17.11 -2.66
N GLY A 5 -4.55 17.38 -3.91
CA GLY A 5 -4.66 16.39 -4.98
C GLY A 5 -3.35 15.67 -5.27
N ILE A 6 -3.48 14.39 -5.61
CA ILE A 6 -2.45 13.59 -6.24
C ILE A 6 -2.93 13.39 -7.68
N ASP A 7 -2.41 14.19 -8.60
CA ASP A 7 -2.56 13.96 -10.03
C ASP A 7 -1.55 12.90 -10.47
N VAL A 8 -2.02 11.84 -11.13
CA VAL A 8 -1.14 10.97 -11.92
C VAL A 8 -1.86 10.51 -13.19
N LEU A 9 -1.31 11.00 -14.31
CA LEU A 9 -1.48 10.64 -15.73
C LEU A 9 -2.25 9.33 -16.04
N GLN A 10 -3.30 9.48 -16.85
CA GLN A 10 -4.04 8.40 -17.51
C GLN A 10 -3.22 7.80 -18.66
N THR A 11 -2.91 6.51 -18.58
CA THR A 11 -2.57 5.69 -19.74
C THR A 11 -3.25 4.33 -19.62
N THR A 12 -4.36 4.15 -20.34
CA THR A 12 -5.04 2.87 -20.51
C THR A 12 -4.19 1.99 -21.41
N SER A 13 -3.39 1.09 -20.83
CA SER A 13 -2.67 0.07 -21.58
C SER A 13 -3.36 -1.29 -21.35
N THR A 14 -3.78 -1.93 -22.44
CA THR A 14 -4.39 -3.26 -22.44
C THR A 14 -3.27 -4.29 -22.59
N ILE A 15 -2.95 -5.03 -21.53
CA ILE A 15 -2.01 -6.17 -21.62
C ILE A 15 -2.82 -7.45 -21.57
N ARG A 16 -2.76 -8.25 -22.63
CA ARG A 16 -3.33 -9.60 -22.66
C ARG A 16 -2.32 -10.58 -22.07
N PHE A 17 -2.62 -11.15 -20.92
CA PHE A 17 -1.94 -12.35 -20.42
C PHE A 17 -2.69 -13.59 -20.88
N ARG A 18 -1.96 -14.58 -21.41
CA ARG A 18 -2.50 -15.89 -21.79
C ARG A 18 -2.12 -16.88 -20.71
N ILE A 19 -3.07 -17.20 -19.82
CA ILE A 19 -2.96 -18.33 -18.89
C ILE A 19 -4.07 -19.29 -19.30
N GLY A 20 -3.72 -20.39 -19.98
CA GLY A 20 -4.69 -21.38 -20.47
C GLY A 20 -5.56 -20.95 -21.67
N LEU A 21 -6.51 -21.83 -22.03
CA LEU A 21 -7.40 -21.74 -23.20
C LEU A 21 -8.49 -20.66 -23.11
N THR A 22 -8.62 -19.97 -21.98
CA THR A 22 -9.62 -18.93 -21.78
C THR A 22 -8.99 -17.54 -21.84
N SER A 23 -9.34 -16.76 -22.87
CA SER A 23 -8.94 -15.36 -22.96
C SER A 23 -9.75 -14.54 -21.97
N HIS A 24 -9.16 -14.23 -20.82
CA HIS A 24 -9.74 -13.26 -19.87
C HIS A 24 -9.23 -11.86 -20.23
N ARG A 25 -10.15 -10.94 -20.51
CA ARG A 25 -9.82 -9.55 -20.78
C ARG A 25 -9.55 -8.86 -19.44
N LEU A 26 -8.30 -8.88 -19.00
CA LEU A 26 -7.85 -8.06 -17.87
C LEU A 26 -7.90 -6.59 -18.27
N VAL A 27 -8.92 -5.88 -17.80
CA VAL A 27 -9.00 -4.43 -17.92
C VAL A 27 -8.25 -3.83 -16.74
N TRP A 28 -7.11 -3.18 -17.02
CA TRP A 28 -6.37 -2.44 -16.01
C TRP A 28 -7.10 -1.13 -15.71
N VAL A 29 -7.83 -1.10 -14.60
CA VAL A 29 -8.42 0.13 -14.09
C VAL A 29 -7.61 0.58 -12.89
N ARG A 30 -6.83 1.65 -13.05
CA ARG A 30 -6.19 2.31 -11.92
C ARG A 30 -7.23 3.20 -11.23
N THR A 31 -7.51 2.91 -9.97
CA THR A 31 -8.51 3.62 -9.18
C THR A 31 -8.17 3.50 -7.69
N THR A 32 -8.85 4.26 -6.85
CA THR A 32 -8.66 4.23 -5.40
C THR A 32 -9.72 3.36 -4.74
N LEU A 33 -9.41 2.81 -3.56
CA LEU A 33 -10.40 2.09 -2.74
C LEU A 33 -11.58 2.99 -2.31
N SER A 34 -11.48 4.31 -2.44
CA SER A 34 -12.61 5.21 -2.18
C SER A 34 -13.54 5.38 -3.38
N GLU A 35 -13.02 5.35 -4.60
CA GLU A 35 -13.80 5.62 -5.82
C GLU A 35 -14.26 4.35 -6.53
N TYR A 36 -13.45 3.29 -6.49
CA TYR A 36 -13.82 2.02 -7.13
C TYR A 36 -15.12 1.43 -6.58
N PRO A 37 -15.32 1.30 -5.26
CA PRO A 37 -16.54 0.71 -4.74
C PRO A 37 -17.75 1.61 -5.00
N LYS A 38 -17.58 2.94 -4.92
CA LYS A 38 -18.65 3.89 -5.28
C LYS A 38 -19.10 3.74 -6.72
N ARG A 39 -18.16 3.51 -7.65
CA ARG A 39 -18.49 3.27 -9.04
C ARG A 39 -19.27 1.96 -9.21
N LEU A 40 -18.81 0.87 -8.58
CA LEU A 40 -19.51 -0.42 -8.59
C LEU A 40 -20.96 -0.29 -8.07
N ALA A 41 -21.16 0.45 -6.98
CA ALA A 41 -22.49 0.69 -6.42
C ALA A 41 -23.39 1.49 -7.37
N ARG A 42 -22.85 2.49 -8.08
CA ARG A 42 -23.62 3.28 -9.07
C ARG A 42 -23.96 2.48 -10.33
N GLU A 43 -23.08 1.57 -10.74
CA GLU A 43 -23.29 0.69 -11.88
C GLU A 43 -24.35 -0.39 -11.60
N ASN A 44 -24.47 -0.83 -10.33
CA ASN A 44 -25.42 -1.86 -9.90
C ASN A 44 -26.30 -1.38 -8.73
N PRO A 45 -27.19 -0.39 -8.94
CA PRO A 45 -27.93 0.24 -7.84
C PRO A 45 -28.94 -0.69 -7.16
N ALA A 46 -29.42 -1.72 -7.85
CA ALA A 46 -30.36 -2.70 -7.29
C ALA A 46 -29.68 -3.59 -6.23
N GLU A 47 -28.40 -3.91 -6.42
CA GLU A 47 -27.62 -4.75 -5.50
C GLU A 47 -27.10 -3.95 -4.30
N TRP A 48 -26.69 -2.69 -4.53
CA TRP A 48 -26.03 -1.85 -3.53
C TRP A 48 -26.91 -0.71 -2.99
N ASN A 49 -28.23 -0.91 -2.98
CA ASN A 49 -29.19 0.11 -2.54
C ASN A 49 -28.92 0.59 -1.11
N GLY A 50 -28.66 -0.32 -0.16
CA GLY A 50 -28.39 0.03 1.24
C GLY A 50 -27.18 0.94 1.41
N TYR A 51 -26.11 0.72 0.62
CA TYR A 51 -24.97 1.63 0.59
C TYR A 51 -25.33 2.98 -0.03
N LEU A 52 -26.05 2.98 -1.16
CA LEU A 52 -26.42 4.22 -1.85
C LEU A 52 -27.35 5.10 -1.00
N ASP A 53 -28.29 4.48 -0.28
CA ASP A 53 -29.21 5.16 0.62
C ASP A 53 -28.47 5.70 1.84
N ALA A 54 -27.58 4.92 2.46
CA ALA A 54 -26.69 5.40 3.51
C ALA A 54 -25.82 6.58 3.05
N TYR A 55 -25.28 6.51 1.82
CA TYR A 55 -24.45 7.57 1.25
C TYR A 55 -25.25 8.85 1.01
N ARG A 56 -26.49 8.75 0.53
CA ARG A 56 -27.41 9.89 0.37
C ARG A 56 -27.81 10.47 1.73
N GLN A 57 -28.19 9.60 2.67
CA GLN A 57 -28.59 9.98 4.02
C GLN A 57 -27.51 10.78 4.73
N LYS A 58 -26.23 10.41 4.58
CA LYS A 58 -25.11 11.20 5.12
C LYS A 58 -25.13 12.68 4.72
N ILE A 59 -25.67 12.99 3.54
CA ILE A 59 -25.74 14.35 2.99
C ILE A 59 -27.08 15.01 3.37
N THR A 60 -28.18 14.28 3.29
CA THR A 60 -29.54 14.83 3.43
C THR A 60 -30.05 14.84 4.87
N ASP A 61 -29.64 13.87 5.69
CA ASP A 61 -30.07 13.68 7.07
C ASP A 61 -28.95 13.04 7.92
N PRO A 62 -27.99 13.86 8.39
CA PRO A 62 -26.86 13.38 9.17
C PRO A 62 -27.24 12.77 10.52
N GLU A 63 -28.35 13.19 11.13
CA GLU A 63 -28.79 12.69 12.44
C GLU A 63 -29.20 11.22 12.32
N THR A 64 -30.05 10.90 11.34
CA THR A 64 -30.45 9.51 11.10
C THR A 64 -29.28 8.67 10.59
N PHE A 65 -28.33 9.26 9.84
CA PHE A 65 -27.10 8.56 9.46
C PHE A 65 -26.27 8.12 10.69
N ILE A 66 -26.20 8.96 11.73
CA ILE A 66 -25.50 8.64 12.99
C ILE A 66 -26.27 7.58 13.78
N LEU A 67 -27.60 7.68 13.85
CA LEU A 67 -28.44 6.68 14.53
C LEU A 67 -28.29 5.29 13.90
N ASN A 68 -28.19 5.22 12.57
CA ASN A 68 -28.05 3.96 11.81
C ASN A 68 -26.58 3.60 11.51
N ARG A 69 -25.63 4.17 12.24
CA ARG A 69 -24.18 4.05 11.95
C ARG A 69 -23.71 2.62 11.74
N VAL A 70 -24.15 1.68 12.58
CA VAL A 70 -23.71 0.27 12.50
C VAL A 70 -24.12 -0.37 11.18
N GLY A 71 -25.38 -0.17 10.75
CA GLY A 71 -25.86 -0.67 9.46
C GLY A 71 -25.17 0.01 8.28
N ASN A 72 -24.97 1.33 8.36
CA ASN A 72 -24.28 2.09 7.33
C ASN A 72 -22.81 1.64 7.16
N GLU A 73 -22.11 1.38 8.26
CA GLU A 73 -20.75 0.83 8.24
C GLU A 73 -20.72 -0.60 7.67
N GLN A 74 -21.74 -1.42 7.96
CA GLN A 74 -21.85 -2.77 7.42
C GLN A 74 -22.03 -2.76 5.89
N HIS A 75 -22.95 -1.95 5.36
CA HIS A 75 -23.13 -1.82 3.90
C HIS A 75 -21.86 -1.32 3.20
N ALA A 76 -21.16 -0.37 3.80
CA ALA A 76 -19.89 0.12 3.27
C ALA A 76 -18.80 -0.96 3.29
N ARG A 77 -18.77 -1.78 4.35
CA ARG A 77 -17.82 -2.90 4.50
C ARG A 77 -18.07 -3.98 3.46
N GLU A 78 -19.32 -4.40 3.26
CA GLU A 78 -19.69 -5.41 2.26
C GLU A 78 -19.28 -4.98 0.85
N LEU A 79 -19.59 -3.73 0.49
CA LEU A 79 -19.19 -3.16 -0.79
C LEU A 79 -17.66 -3.09 -0.94
N LEU A 80 -16.92 -2.77 0.13
CA LEU A 80 -15.46 -2.76 0.10
C LEU A 80 -14.88 -4.17 -0.06
N ILE A 81 -15.41 -5.17 0.66
CA ILE A 81 -14.99 -6.57 0.53
C ILE A 81 -15.19 -7.05 -0.91
N TYR A 82 -16.35 -6.78 -1.48
CA TYR A 82 -16.65 -7.12 -2.87
C TYR A 82 -15.72 -6.39 -3.85
N ALA A 83 -15.49 -5.10 -3.66
CA ALA A 83 -14.56 -4.36 -4.51
C ALA A 83 -13.15 -4.96 -4.46
N VAL A 84 -12.61 -5.26 -3.26
CA VAL A 84 -11.26 -5.80 -3.12
C VAL A 84 -11.17 -7.23 -3.66
N SER A 85 -12.20 -8.06 -3.53
CA SER A 85 -12.20 -9.43 -4.08
C SER A 85 -12.11 -9.46 -5.61
N LEU A 86 -12.54 -8.39 -6.29
CA LEU A 86 -12.40 -8.22 -7.73
C LEU A 86 -11.03 -7.65 -8.16
N THR A 87 -10.19 -7.21 -7.21
CA THR A 87 -8.88 -6.62 -7.54
C THR A 87 -7.80 -7.68 -7.64
N ALA A 88 -6.99 -7.59 -8.70
CA ALA A 88 -5.82 -8.45 -8.87
C ALA A 88 -4.59 -7.95 -8.06
N VAL A 89 -4.50 -6.63 -7.86
CA VAL A 89 -3.39 -5.98 -7.16
C VAL A 89 -3.96 -4.88 -6.27
N LEU A 90 -3.55 -4.90 -5.00
CA LEU A 90 -3.93 -3.91 -4.00
C LEU A 90 -2.69 -3.15 -3.54
N GLY A 91 -2.63 -1.85 -3.83
CA GLY A 91 -1.59 -0.96 -3.32
C GLY A 91 -2.05 -0.22 -2.06
N CYS A 92 -1.30 -0.36 -0.96
CA CYS A 92 -1.58 0.34 0.30
C CYS A 92 -0.33 0.44 1.18
N THR A 93 -0.39 1.27 2.23
CA THR A 93 0.66 1.31 3.26
C THR A 93 0.51 0.12 4.22
N PRO A 94 1.56 -0.30 4.93
CA PRO A 94 1.47 -1.43 5.87
C PRO A 94 0.36 -1.29 6.92
N VAL A 95 0.13 -0.07 7.43
CA VAL A 95 -0.95 0.18 8.41
C VAL A 95 -2.33 0.06 7.77
N THR A 96 -2.50 0.57 6.55
CA THR A 96 -3.77 0.39 5.82
C THR A 96 -3.99 -1.08 5.45
N PHE A 97 -2.92 -1.82 5.15
CA PHE A 97 -2.99 -3.26 4.92
C PHE A 97 -3.53 -4.02 6.14
N ASP A 98 -3.03 -3.72 7.34
CA ASP A 98 -3.55 -4.29 8.60
C ASP A 98 -5.07 -4.07 8.74
N GLN A 99 -5.52 -2.83 8.50
CA GLN A 99 -6.94 -2.49 8.55
C GLN A 99 -7.77 -3.29 7.54
N ILE A 100 -7.29 -3.38 6.30
CA ILE A 100 -7.98 -4.13 5.24
C ILE A 100 -8.05 -5.61 5.60
N LYS A 101 -6.94 -6.23 6.00
CA LYS A 101 -6.89 -7.65 6.34
C LYS A 101 -7.79 -7.98 7.53
N ASN A 102 -7.78 -7.16 8.58
CA ASN A 102 -8.63 -7.35 9.77
C ASN A 102 -10.12 -7.18 9.49
N HIS A 103 -10.49 -6.46 8.42
CA HIS A 103 -11.88 -6.15 8.13
C HIS A 103 -12.48 -6.93 6.96
N THR A 104 -11.64 -7.46 6.07
CA THR A 104 -12.08 -8.19 4.87
C THR A 104 -11.84 -9.69 4.96
N GLY A 105 -10.89 -10.15 5.78
CA GLY A 105 -10.51 -11.57 5.86
C GLY A 105 -9.85 -12.12 4.60
N LEU A 106 -9.57 -11.29 3.59
CA LEU A 106 -8.99 -11.72 2.32
C LEU A 106 -7.56 -12.24 2.51
N GLU A 107 -7.23 -13.35 1.84
CA GLU A 107 -5.88 -13.93 1.84
C GLU A 107 -5.03 -13.36 0.70
N TYR A 108 -3.75 -13.13 0.98
CA TYR A 108 -2.77 -12.64 0.01
C TYR A 108 -1.60 -13.61 -0.04
N ASN A 109 -1.29 -14.13 -1.23
CA ASN A 109 -0.20 -15.10 -1.40
C ASN A 109 1.14 -14.46 -1.77
N PHE A 110 1.13 -13.23 -2.28
CA PHE A 110 2.34 -12.52 -2.69
C PHE A 110 2.27 -11.06 -2.25
N ILE A 111 3.28 -10.61 -1.50
CA ILE A 111 3.34 -9.27 -0.93
C ILE A 111 4.65 -8.62 -1.35
N VAL A 112 4.54 -7.43 -1.94
CA VAL A 112 5.68 -6.58 -2.29
C VAL A 112 5.72 -5.40 -1.33
N LEU A 113 6.84 -5.25 -0.63
CA LEU A 113 7.14 -4.10 0.21
C LEU A 113 8.12 -3.20 -0.53
N ASP A 114 7.58 -2.14 -1.13
CA ASP A 114 8.36 -1.09 -1.78
C ASP A 114 8.84 -0.04 -0.76
N GLU A 115 9.96 0.60 -1.06
CA GLU A 115 10.66 1.54 -0.16
C GLU A 115 10.88 0.97 1.26
N ALA A 116 11.15 -0.34 1.35
CA ALA A 116 11.31 -1.09 2.61
C ALA A 116 12.46 -0.57 3.49
N ALA A 117 13.45 0.09 2.89
CA ALA A 117 14.55 0.74 3.61
C ALA A 117 14.11 1.99 4.39
N GLY A 118 13.05 2.67 3.94
CA GLY A 118 12.56 3.91 4.52
C GLY A 118 11.56 3.75 5.67
N MET A 119 11.19 2.51 6.01
CA MET A 119 10.22 2.23 7.08
C MET A 119 10.86 1.46 8.25
N PRO A 120 10.44 1.74 9.51
CA PRO A 120 10.91 0.96 10.66
C PRO A 120 10.58 -0.52 10.49
N GLU A 121 11.42 -1.39 11.05
CA GLU A 121 11.22 -2.84 11.03
C GLU A 121 9.79 -3.25 11.44
N SER A 122 9.21 -2.60 12.44
CA SER A 122 7.86 -2.89 12.91
C SER A 122 6.79 -2.72 11.83
N LEU A 123 6.94 -1.78 10.89
CA LEU A 123 5.99 -1.60 9.79
C LEU A 123 6.14 -2.71 8.73
N SER A 124 7.37 -3.11 8.42
CA SER A 124 7.63 -4.21 7.50
C SER A 124 7.11 -5.55 8.01
N LEU A 125 7.07 -5.73 9.34
CA LEU A 125 6.56 -6.95 9.98
C LEU A 125 5.04 -7.08 9.97
N ILE A 126 4.28 -5.99 9.77
CA ILE A 126 2.81 -6.03 9.75
C ILE A 126 2.28 -7.05 8.73
N PRO A 127 2.62 -6.96 7.43
CA PRO A 127 2.12 -7.92 6.46
C PRO A 127 2.65 -9.34 6.70
N MET A 128 3.87 -9.48 7.23
CA MET A 128 4.43 -10.79 7.59
C MET A 128 3.64 -11.47 8.71
N ALA A 129 3.26 -10.72 9.75
CA ALA A 129 2.46 -11.25 10.85
C ALA A 129 1.03 -11.60 10.42
N LYS A 130 0.48 -10.87 9.45
CA LYS A 130 -0.88 -11.05 8.96
C LYS A 130 -1.05 -12.13 7.90
N CYS A 131 -0.01 -12.38 7.11
CA CYS A 131 0.00 -13.36 6.02
C CYS A 131 1.30 -14.17 6.09
N PRO A 132 1.50 -15.01 7.12
CA PRO A 132 2.76 -15.73 7.32
C PRO A 132 3.11 -16.68 6.16
N GLU A 133 2.11 -17.21 5.48
CA GLU A 133 2.27 -18.12 4.33
C GLU A 133 2.51 -17.39 3.00
N ALA A 134 2.50 -16.06 2.99
CA ALA A 134 2.74 -15.30 1.77
C ALA A 134 4.22 -15.32 1.37
N SER A 135 4.47 -15.24 0.07
CA SER A 135 5.78 -14.94 -0.46
C SER A 135 6.05 -13.44 -0.40
N PHE A 136 7.22 -13.04 0.11
CA PHE A 136 7.58 -11.64 0.32
C PHE A 136 8.70 -11.20 -0.61
N LEU A 137 8.51 -10.03 -1.23
CA LEU A 137 9.55 -9.33 -1.97
C LEU A 137 9.78 -7.96 -1.32
N PHE A 138 10.99 -7.73 -0.81
CA PHE A 138 11.39 -6.45 -0.25
C PHE A 138 12.21 -5.68 -1.28
N ILE A 139 11.82 -4.43 -1.53
CA ILE A 139 12.49 -3.51 -2.44
C ILE A 139 12.84 -2.25 -1.64
N GLY A 140 14.09 -1.82 -1.71
CA GLY A 140 14.54 -0.62 -1.01
C GLY A 140 15.99 -0.28 -1.31
N ASP A 141 16.43 0.87 -0.78
CA ASP A 141 17.80 1.37 -0.89
C ASP A 141 18.22 1.97 0.47
N ASN A 142 19.08 1.26 1.22
CA ASN A 142 19.56 1.73 2.52
C ASN A 142 20.47 2.97 2.44
N LYS A 143 20.80 3.44 1.23
CA LYS A 143 21.52 4.70 1.02
C LYS A 143 20.60 5.90 0.86
N GLN A 144 19.29 5.68 0.74
CA GLN A 144 18.28 6.73 0.74
C GLN A 144 17.84 7.05 2.17
N PHE A 145 16.75 7.83 2.31
CA PHE A 145 16.20 8.18 3.62
C PHE A 145 15.78 6.92 4.38
N GLY A 146 16.33 6.75 5.58
CA GLY A 146 15.93 5.70 6.50
C GLY A 146 14.66 6.04 7.29
N PRO A 147 14.29 5.18 8.25
CA PRO A 147 13.10 5.37 9.07
C PRO A 147 13.13 6.68 9.87
N VAL A 148 12.04 7.45 9.81
CA VAL A 148 11.91 8.71 10.56
C VAL A 148 11.29 8.44 11.94
N VAL A 149 12.01 8.79 13.01
CA VAL A 149 11.55 8.64 14.41
C VAL A 149 11.61 9.99 15.13
N THR A 150 10.48 10.66 15.23
CA THR A 150 10.36 12.01 15.84
C THR A 150 10.64 12.06 17.34
N ALA A 151 10.60 10.92 18.02
CA ALA A 151 10.82 10.85 19.46
C ALA A 151 12.31 10.89 19.85
N LEU A 152 13.25 10.68 18.91
CA LEU A 152 14.70 10.72 19.20
C LEU A 152 15.20 12.14 19.48
N ASP A 153 14.51 13.15 18.97
CA ASP A 153 14.88 14.55 19.16
C ASP A 153 14.41 15.12 20.51
N ARG A 154 13.69 14.32 21.31
CA ARG A 154 13.17 14.72 22.62
C ARG A 154 14.17 14.41 23.72
N LYS A 155 14.84 15.45 24.22
CA LYS A 155 15.82 15.36 25.32
C LYS A 155 15.22 14.93 26.66
N ASP A 156 13.91 15.11 26.83
CA ASP A 156 13.14 14.81 28.04
C ASP A 156 12.61 13.37 28.08
N TRP A 157 12.77 12.59 27.00
CA TRP A 157 12.17 11.27 26.87
C TRP A 157 13.20 10.19 26.53
N GLN A 158 13.44 9.26 27.46
CA GLN A 158 14.24 8.06 27.15
C GLN A 158 13.44 7.11 26.27
N LEU A 159 13.86 6.97 25.02
CA LEU A 159 13.31 5.98 24.11
C LEU A 159 13.85 4.59 24.42
N PHE A 160 12.98 3.74 24.95
CA PHE A 160 13.20 2.30 24.91
C PHE A 160 13.24 1.83 23.45
N PHE A 161 14.29 1.08 23.10
CA PHE A 161 14.53 0.52 21.76
C PHE A 161 14.75 1.58 20.65
N GLY A 162 15.36 2.72 20.97
CA GLY A 162 15.70 3.77 20.01
C GLY A 162 16.39 3.24 18.73
N PRO A 163 17.48 2.46 18.83
CA PRO A 163 18.16 1.91 17.67
C PRO A 163 17.27 1.03 16.78
N GLN A 164 16.38 0.22 17.38
CA GLN A 164 15.45 -0.64 16.65
C GLN A 164 14.38 0.16 15.90
N ARG A 165 13.97 1.32 16.43
CA ARG A 165 12.97 2.18 15.78
C ARG A 165 13.53 2.90 14.55
N THR A 166 14.84 3.09 14.49
CA THR A 166 15.54 3.69 13.33
C THR A 166 16.12 2.67 12.36
N THR A 167 16.01 1.38 12.66
CA THR A 167 16.53 0.31 11.80
C THR A 167 15.39 -0.24 10.95
N SER A 168 15.61 -0.33 9.64
CA SER A 168 14.67 -1.00 8.75
C SER A 168 14.92 -2.51 8.73
N LEU A 169 13.89 -3.31 8.46
CA LEU A 169 14.08 -4.75 8.24
C LEU A 169 15.00 -5.00 7.03
N PHE A 170 14.89 -4.15 6.00
CA PHE A 170 15.70 -4.24 4.80
C PHE A 170 17.20 -4.05 5.07
N GLU A 171 17.57 -3.13 5.97
CA GLU A 171 18.95 -2.96 6.44
C GLU A 171 19.48 -4.21 7.14
N ARG A 172 18.67 -4.87 7.95
CA ARG A 172 19.07 -6.13 8.60
C ARG A 172 19.24 -7.26 7.59
N ILE A 173 18.34 -7.37 6.62
CA ILE A 173 18.45 -8.32 5.51
C ILE A 173 19.76 -8.09 4.75
N GLU A 174 20.08 -6.84 4.39
CA GLU A 174 21.35 -6.51 3.71
C GLU A 174 22.57 -6.89 4.57
N LYS A 175 22.60 -6.49 5.85
CA LYS A 175 23.70 -6.80 6.78
C LYS A 175 23.90 -8.29 7.03
N SER A 176 22.84 -9.10 6.90
CA SER A 176 22.91 -10.55 7.01
C SER A 176 23.42 -11.25 5.73
N GLY A 177 23.65 -10.49 4.65
CA GLY A 177 24.06 -11.05 3.35
C GLY A 177 22.91 -11.67 2.54
N ALA A 178 21.66 -11.47 2.95
CA ALA A 178 20.47 -12.06 2.31
C ALA A 178 19.90 -11.22 1.14
N LEU A 179 20.72 -10.33 0.56
CA LEU A 179 20.32 -9.53 -0.60
C LEU A 179 20.43 -10.38 -1.88
N LEU A 180 19.31 -10.67 -2.53
CA LEU A 180 19.27 -11.50 -3.74
C LEU A 180 19.77 -10.76 -4.99
N PHE A 181 19.32 -9.52 -5.19
CA PHE A 181 19.59 -8.77 -6.42
C PHE A 181 19.90 -7.30 -6.12
N ARG A 182 20.81 -6.72 -6.92
CA ARG A 182 21.11 -5.28 -6.92
C ARG A 182 21.01 -4.72 -8.32
N LEU A 183 20.07 -3.80 -8.53
CA LEU A 183 19.91 -3.09 -9.80
C LEU A 183 21.02 -2.02 -9.92
N LYS A 184 21.84 -2.09 -10.98
CA LYS A 184 23.02 -1.22 -11.17
C LYS A 184 22.80 -0.07 -12.15
N SER A 185 21.87 -0.24 -13.08
CA SER A 185 21.60 0.75 -14.13
C SER A 185 20.59 1.79 -13.64
N LYS A 186 20.97 3.07 -13.70
CA LYS A 186 20.08 4.19 -13.40
C LYS A 186 19.57 4.80 -14.70
N TYR A 187 18.25 4.84 -14.87
CA TYR A 187 17.62 5.39 -16.08
C TYR A 187 16.94 6.75 -15.85
N ARG A 188 16.85 7.21 -14.58
CA ARG A 188 16.15 8.45 -14.21
C ARG A 188 16.99 9.72 -14.45
N ALA A 189 18.31 9.62 -14.34
CA ALA A 189 19.21 10.78 -14.47
C ALA A 189 19.95 10.76 -15.82
N HIS A 190 20.07 11.93 -16.46
CA HIS A 190 20.87 12.12 -17.68
C HIS A 190 22.23 12.77 -17.37
N GLY A 191 23.28 12.36 -18.09
CA GLY A 191 24.59 13.01 -18.07
C GLY A 191 25.35 12.91 -16.75
N LYS A 192 26.07 13.99 -16.38
CA LYS A 192 27.03 14.04 -15.25
C LYS A 192 26.41 13.72 -13.87
N ALA A 193 25.11 13.94 -13.68
CA ALA A 193 24.40 13.60 -12.45
C ALA A 193 24.39 12.07 -12.16
N CYS A 194 24.62 11.23 -13.18
CA CYS A 194 24.71 9.78 -13.03
C CYS A 194 26.10 9.33 -12.54
N LEU A 195 27.17 10.07 -12.87
CA LEU A 195 28.56 9.72 -12.59
C LEU A 195 28.96 9.99 -11.14
N GLU A 196 28.58 11.13 -10.56
CA GLU A 196 28.97 11.51 -9.19
C GLU A 196 28.40 10.57 -8.12
N LEU A 197 27.19 10.03 -8.33
CA LEU A 197 26.57 9.06 -7.43
C LEU A 197 27.20 7.65 -7.52
N TRP A 198 28.00 7.37 -8.55
CA TRP A 198 28.64 6.08 -8.79
C TRP A 198 30.07 6.02 -8.24
N THR A 199 30.81 7.14 -8.26
CA THR A 199 32.17 7.22 -7.72
C THR A 199 32.22 7.05 -6.21
N ASP A 200 31.25 7.59 -5.48
CA ASP A 200 31.15 7.42 -4.03
C ASP A 200 30.78 5.96 -3.63
N GLN A 201 30.29 5.17 -4.59
CA GLN A 201 29.93 3.76 -4.40
C GLN A 201 31.09 2.78 -4.56
N LYS A 202 32.18 3.14 -5.24
CA LYS A 202 33.36 2.27 -5.46
C LYS A 202 34.41 2.35 -4.35
N LEU A 203 34.38 3.37 -3.50
CA LEU A 203 35.43 3.62 -2.50
C LEU A 203 35.20 2.92 -1.14
N ARG A 204 34.15 2.08 -1.00
CA ARG A 204 33.77 1.46 0.28
C ARG A 204 33.42 -0.03 0.19
N THR A 205 33.93 -0.73 -0.82
CA THR A 205 34.06 -2.20 -0.82
C THR A 205 35.50 -2.55 -0.57
#